data_AF-A0AAV4IT53-F1
#
_entry.id   AF-A0AAV4IT53-F1
#
_cell.length_a   1.000
_cell.length_b   1.000
_cell.length_c   1.000
_cell.angle_alpha   90.00
_cell.angle_beta   90.00
_cell.angle_gamma   90.00
#
_symmetry.space_group_name_H-M   'P 1'
#
loop_
_entity.id
_entity.type
_entity.pdbx_description
1 polymer ?
#
loop_
_entity_poly.entity_id
_entity_poly.type
_entity_poly.pdbx_seq_one_letter_code
_entity_poly.pdbx_strand_id
1 'polypeptide(L)'
;MRTGRSMFAALGTRTVRLHWPQVVKDPSAGGSVSTLPRPAAHFMMPRINKSTIKNVRGRQYEIEEWLYQGDMAFTTGGAYHQHGRIVVPTDGFYYVYSQISFLETTHRYADRDRRYRDGSPSLSVYLYRYNMLYTKGGEEKLAQNSITKCWGQRKLIEEYTSSLGAVFFLRQKDEIFIKVSNLTLILDDPKSTYFGFFKI
;
A
#
# COMPACT_ATOMS: atom_id res chain seq x y z
N MET A 1 -25.02 -2.35 61.41
CA MET A 1 -23.87 -2.91 60.66
C MET A 1 -23.98 -2.48 59.19
N ARG A 2 -22.94 -1.80 58.70
CA ARG A 2 -22.52 -1.47 57.31
C ARG A 2 -23.51 -1.74 56.15
N THR A 3 -24.07 -0.71 55.51
CA THR A 3 -23.55 0.04 54.32
C THR A 3 -23.10 -0.81 53.13
N GLY A 4 -23.83 -0.71 52.02
CA GLY A 4 -23.39 -1.11 50.68
C GLY A 4 -23.99 -0.17 49.62
N ARG A 5 -23.34 0.97 49.36
CA ARG A 5 -23.62 1.84 48.20
C ARG A 5 -23.01 1.17 46.97
N SER A 6 -23.83 0.82 45.98
CA SER A 6 -23.34 0.50 44.64
C SER A 6 -23.20 1.81 43.85
N MET A 7 -21.95 2.25 43.63
CA MET A 7 -21.63 3.28 42.64
C MET A 7 -21.36 2.57 41.31
N PHE A 8 -22.25 2.76 40.33
CA PHE A 8 -21.92 2.52 38.92
C PHE A 8 -21.16 3.73 38.40
N ALA A 9 -19.85 3.60 38.25
CA ALA A 9 -19.01 4.58 37.59
C ALA A 9 -19.15 4.43 36.06
N ALA A 10 -19.46 5.54 35.39
CA ALA A 10 -19.52 5.64 33.94
C ALA A 10 -18.12 5.49 33.32
N LEU A 11 -18.00 4.60 32.33
CA LEU A 11 -16.86 4.57 31.41
C LEU A 11 -17.32 5.14 30.08
N GLY A 12 -17.20 6.46 29.95
CA GLY A 12 -17.32 7.14 28.67
C GLY A 12 -16.15 6.76 27.78
N THR A 13 -16.42 6.14 26.63
CA THR A 13 -15.44 5.88 25.59
C THR A 13 -14.99 7.21 24.98
N ARG A 14 -13.86 7.73 25.46
CA ARG A 14 -13.18 8.85 24.79
C ARG A 14 -12.50 8.33 23.53
N THR A 15 -13.13 8.53 22.38
CA THR A 15 -12.46 8.42 21.09
C THR A 15 -11.38 9.50 21.01
N VAL A 16 -10.12 9.10 21.14
CA VAL A 16 -8.99 10.00 20.89
C VAL A 16 -8.87 10.19 19.38
N ARG A 17 -9.42 11.29 18.85
CA ARG A 17 -9.08 11.75 17.50
C ARG A 17 -7.67 12.31 17.55
N LEU A 18 -6.72 11.61 16.93
CA LEU A 18 -5.39 12.16 16.66
C LEU A 18 -5.55 13.31 15.65
N HIS A 19 -5.66 14.54 16.15
CA HIS A 19 -5.53 15.74 15.33
C HIS A 19 -4.04 15.99 15.11
N TRP A 20 -3.65 16.10 13.85
CA TRP A 20 -2.31 16.56 13.49
C TRP A 20 -2.10 18.01 13.96
N PRO A 21 -0.91 18.37 14.48
CA PRO A 21 -0.64 19.73 14.90
C PRO A 21 -0.78 20.69 13.73
N GLN A 22 -1.60 21.74 13.91
CA GLN A 22 -1.60 22.87 13.00
C GLN A 22 -0.29 23.64 13.22
N VAL A 23 0.45 23.90 12.14
CA VAL A 23 1.68 24.69 12.17
C VAL A 23 1.35 26.12 12.59
N VAL A 24 1.85 26.56 13.74
CA VAL A 24 1.78 27.96 14.17
C VAL A 24 2.79 28.76 13.35
N LYS A 25 2.32 29.80 12.64
CA LYS A 25 3.18 30.69 11.84
C LYS A 25 3.71 31.84 12.69
N ASP A 26 5.01 32.08 12.63
CA ASP A 26 5.62 33.36 13.04
C ASP A 26 5.21 34.47 12.05
N PRO A 27 4.70 35.62 12.50
CA PRO A 27 4.15 36.65 11.60
C PRO A 27 5.20 37.55 10.88
N SER A 28 6.50 37.25 10.91
CA SER A 28 7.54 38.20 10.46
C SER A 28 8.24 37.87 9.12
N ALA A 29 7.80 36.88 8.34
CA ALA A 29 8.41 36.57 7.04
C ALA A 29 7.47 36.86 5.86
N GLY A 30 7.66 38.01 5.21
CA GLY A 30 6.96 38.47 4.01
C GLY A 30 7.36 37.72 2.73
N GLY A 31 7.12 36.40 2.69
CA GLY A 31 7.17 35.59 1.47
C GLY A 31 5.82 34.91 1.26
N SER A 32 5.34 34.83 0.02
CA SER A 32 4.20 33.99 -0.36
C SER A 32 4.57 32.52 -0.15
N VAL A 33 4.53 32.06 1.10
CA VAL A 33 4.69 30.65 1.47
C VAL A 33 3.43 29.95 0.98
N SER A 34 3.58 29.06 -0.01
CA SER A 34 2.51 28.15 -0.42
C SER A 34 1.94 27.48 0.84
N THR A 35 0.68 27.74 1.15
CA THR A 35 0.00 27.20 2.33
C THR A 35 -0.32 25.71 2.19
N LEU A 36 -0.21 25.17 0.98
CA LEU A 36 -0.43 23.76 0.71
C LEU A 36 0.71 22.92 1.29
N PRO A 37 0.40 21.82 2.00
CA PRO A 37 1.39 20.85 2.44
C PRO A 37 2.22 20.33 1.25
N ARG A 38 3.40 19.77 1.51
CA ARG A 38 4.17 19.09 0.47
C ARG A 38 3.38 17.90 -0.09
N PRO A 39 3.39 17.65 -1.41
CA PRO A 39 2.71 16.50 -2.00
C PRO A 39 3.15 15.19 -1.35
N ALA A 40 2.19 14.42 -0.84
CA ALA A 40 2.43 13.08 -0.29
C ALA A 40 1.15 12.25 -0.29
N ALA A 41 1.31 10.93 -0.29
CA ALA A 41 0.22 9.99 -0.14
C ALA A 41 0.71 8.68 0.49
N HIS A 42 -0.19 8.04 1.23
CA HIS A 42 0.00 6.71 1.81
C HIS A 42 -1.28 5.91 1.59
N PHE A 43 -1.20 4.87 0.78
CA PHE A 43 -2.29 3.97 0.44
C PHE A 43 -2.09 2.63 1.12
N MET A 44 -3.16 2.06 1.67
CA MET A 44 -3.10 0.82 2.45
C MET A 44 -4.08 -0.19 1.92
N MET A 45 -3.75 -1.48 1.99
CA MET A 45 -4.64 -2.53 1.52
C MET A 45 -5.92 -2.56 2.38
N PRO A 46 -7.13 -2.48 1.79
CA PRO A 46 -8.34 -2.73 2.54
C PRO A 46 -8.43 -4.20 2.93
N ARG A 47 -9.29 -4.53 3.90
CA ARG A 47 -9.67 -5.93 4.12
C ARG A 47 -10.56 -6.37 2.95
N ILE A 48 -10.09 -7.33 2.16
CA ILE A 48 -10.78 -7.76 0.92
C ILE A 48 -11.23 -9.21 1.08
N ASN A 49 -12.46 -9.49 0.64
CA ASN A 49 -12.90 -10.86 0.45
C ASN A 49 -12.19 -11.47 -0.78
N LYS A 50 -11.17 -12.29 -0.56
CA LYS A 50 -10.36 -12.91 -1.63
C LYS A 50 -11.14 -13.69 -2.69
N SER A 51 -12.40 -14.06 -2.43
CA SER A 51 -13.27 -14.75 -3.41
C SER A 51 -13.65 -13.90 -4.62
N THR A 52 -13.52 -12.56 -4.54
CA THR A 52 -13.83 -11.64 -5.65
C THR A 52 -12.66 -11.41 -6.60
N ILE A 53 -11.45 -11.86 -6.24
CA ILE A 53 -10.25 -11.71 -7.06
C ILE A 53 -10.37 -12.64 -8.26
N LYS A 54 -10.77 -12.10 -9.40
CA LYS A 54 -10.75 -12.82 -10.67
C LYS A 54 -9.29 -12.99 -11.10
N ASN A 55 -8.87 -14.24 -11.33
CA ASN A 55 -7.61 -14.51 -12.02
C ASN A 55 -7.71 -13.94 -13.44
N VAL A 56 -7.17 -12.74 -13.64
CA VAL A 56 -6.93 -12.22 -14.98
C VAL A 56 -5.81 -13.07 -15.59
N ARG A 57 -5.82 -13.33 -16.91
CA ARG A 57 -4.67 -13.97 -17.55
C ARG A 57 -3.55 -12.94 -17.69
N GLY A 58 -2.40 -13.14 -17.05
CA GLY A 58 -1.25 -12.24 -17.15
C GLY A 58 -0.02 -12.76 -16.41
N ARG A 59 1.09 -12.01 -16.47
CA ARG A 59 2.28 -12.25 -15.64
C ARG A 59 2.43 -11.24 -14.49
N GLN A 60 1.70 -10.13 -14.57
CA GLN A 60 1.73 -9.04 -13.60
C GLN A 60 0.32 -8.48 -13.48
N TYR A 61 -0.11 -8.23 -12.26
CA TYR A 61 -1.48 -7.82 -11.92
C TYR A 61 -1.44 -6.55 -11.10
N GLU A 62 -2.15 -5.52 -11.55
CA GLU A 62 -2.29 -4.27 -10.81
C GLU A 62 -3.13 -4.46 -9.56
N ILE A 63 -2.74 -3.81 -8.47
CA ILE A 63 -3.59 -3.69 -7.28
C ILE A 63 -4.39 -2.40 -7.45
N GLU A 64 -5.68 -2.53 -7.71
CA GLU A 64 -6.57 -1.40 -8.03
C GLU A 64 -7.31 -0.87 -6.78
N GLU A 65 -7.50 -1.71 -5.75
CA GLU A 65 -8.24 -1.34 -4.55
C GLU A 65 -7.30 -0.96 -3.41
N TRP A 66 -7.44 0.28 -2.93
CA TRP A 66 -6.66 0.83 -1.83
C TRP A 66 -7.52 1.70 -0.91
N LEU A 67 -7.22 1.69 0.38
CA LEU A 67 -7.60 2.75 1.31
C LEU A 67 -6.67 3.93 1.07
N TYR A 68 -7.23 5.08 0.74
CA TYR A 68 -6.48 6.32 0.45
C TYR A 68 -6.85 7.47 1.40
N GLN A 69 -7.83 7.26 2.28
CA GLN A 69 -8.27 8.19 3.32
C GLN A 69 -8.70 7.42 4.57
N GLY A 70 -8.40 7.96 5.74
CA GLY A 70 -8.78 7.39 7.04
C GLY A 70 -7.66 6.54 7.67
N ASP A 71 -7.73 6.37 8.99
CA ASP A 71 -6.70 5.74 9.81
C ASP A 71 -5.29 6.33 9.57
N MET A 72 -4.43 5.59 8.87
CA MET A 72 -3.07 6.00 8.48
C MET A 72 -2.95 6.27 6.98
N ALA A 73 -4.02 6.06 6.20
CA ALA A 73 -4.07 6.36 4.77
C ALA A 73 -4.42 7.83 4.55
N PHE A 74 -3.70 8.49 3.64
CA PHE A 74 -3.91 9.90 3.34
C PHE A 74 -3.41 10.30 1.96
N THR A 75 -3.90 11.45 1.51
CA THR A 75 -3.36 12.23 0.38
C THR A 75 -3.27 13.70 0.77
N THR A 76 -2.17 14.37 0.44
CA THR A 76 -1.95 15.78 0.79
C THR A 76 -1.12 16.50 -0.26
N GLY A 77 -1.07 17.83 -0.17
CA GLY A 77 -0.31 18.69 -1.10
C GLY A 77 -0.77 18.59 -2.56
N GLY A 78 -2.07 18.38 -2.76
CA GLY A 78 -2.67 18.26 -4.09
C GLY A 78 -2.55 16.88 -4.72
N ALA A 79 -1.82 15.93 -4.13
CA ALA A 79 -1.83 14.54 -4.57
C ALA A 79 -3.27 14.00 -4.46
N TYR A 80 -3.68 13.19 -5.44
CA TYR A 80 -5.00 12.57 -5.47
C TYR A 80 -4.92 11.16 -6.03
N HIS A 81 -6.03 10.42 -5.98
CA HIS A 81 -6.12 9.07 -6.48
C HIS A 81 -7.00 8.99 -7.73
N GLN A 82 -6.68 8.07 -8.63
CA GLN A 82 -7.49 7.75 -9.79
C GLN A 82 -7.33 6.26 -10.12
N HIS A 83 -8.42 5.49 -10.06
CA HIS A 83 -8.44 4.04 -10.33
C HIS A 83 -7.35 3.25 -9.56
N GLY A 84 -7.18 3.52 -8.27
CA GLY A 84 -6.17 2.83 -7.45
C GLY A 84 -4.74 3.36 -7.56
N ARG A 85 -4.50 4.37 -8.40
CA ARG A 85 -3.18 4.96 -8.65
C ARG A 85 -3.03 6.30 -7.95
N ILE A 86 -1.82 6.62 -7.50
CA ILE A 86 -1.48 7.92 -6.93
C ILE A 86 -1.10 8.87 -8.07
N VAL A 87 -1.79 10.00 -8.21
CA VAL A 87 -1.49 10.99 -9.25
C VAL A 87 -0.62 12.11 -8.71
N VAL A 88 0.51 12.35 -9.39
CA VAL A 88 1.51 13.37 -9.05
C VAL A 88 0.96 14.76 -9.39
N PRO A 89 0.88 15.69 -8.41
CA PRO A 89 0.26 17.00 -8.65
C PRO A 89 1.21 18.02 -9.26
N THR A 90 2.52 17.86 -9.08
CA THR A 90 3.55 18.80 -9.55
C THR A 90 4.85 18.07 -9.86
N ASP A 91 5.61 18.57 -10.83
CA ASP A 91 6.94 18.05 -11.16
C ASP A 91 7.90 18.10 -9.96
N GLY A 92 8.77 17.11 -9.84
CA GLY A 92 9.88 17.12 -8.88
C GLY A 92 10.41 15.74 -8.52
N PHE A 93 11.29 15.70 -7.53
CA PHE A 93 11.81 14.45 -6.98
C PHE A 93 10.88 13.93 -5.88
N TYR A 94 10.49 12.67 -6.02
CA TYR A 94 9.65 11.97 -5.06
C TYR A 94 10.37 10.73 -4.58
N TYR A 95 10.36 10.52 -3.26
CA TYR A 95 10.64 9.20 -2.72
C TYR A 95 9.36 8.37 -2.81
N VAL A 96 9.42 7.28 -3.57
CA VAL A 96 8.30 6.35 -3.75
C VAL A 96 8.66 5.05 -3.05
N TYR A 97 7.73 4.52 -2.25
CA TYR A 97 7.95 3.34 -1.43
C TYR A 97 6.76 2.38 -1.47
N SER A 98 7.03 1.11 -1.21
CA SER A 98 6.02 0.08 -0.97
C SER A 98 6.51 -0.97 0.01
N GLN A 99 5.55 -1.54 0.74
CA GLN A 99 5.71 -2.78 1.47
C GLN A 99 4.54 -3.68 1.07
N ILE A 100 4.81 -4.81 0.43
CA ILE A 100 3.77 -5.74 -0.01
C ILE A 100 4.08 -7.11 0.56
N SER A 101 3.13 -7.67 1.31
CA SER A 101 3.30 -8.97 1.95
C SER A 101 2.40 -10.02 1.30
N PHE A 102 2.94 -11.21 1.11
CA PHE A 102 2.27 -12.37 0.55
C PHE A 102 2.20 -13.46 1.61
N LEU A 103 1.04 -14.12 1.73
CA LEU A 103 0.81 -15.27 2.58
C LEU A 103 0.33 -16.45 1.72
N GLU A 104 1.11 -17.52 1.76
CA GLU A 104 0.78 -18.79 1.13
C GLU A 104 0.47 -19.82 2.21
N THR A 105 -0.71 -20.44 2.14
CA THR A 105 -1.12 -21.51 3.04
C THR A 105 -1.35 -22.78 2.24
N THR A 106 -0.73 -23.89 2.64
CA THR A 106 -0.96 -25.18 1.98
C THR A 106 -2.08 -25.92 2.69
N HIS A 107 -3.26 -25.98 2.07
CA HIS A 107 -4.35 -26.83 2.58
C HIS A 107 -3.99 -28.30 2.38
N ARG A 108 -3.48 -28.95 3.44
CA ARG A 108 -3.31 -30.40 3.47
C ARG A 108 -4.62 -31.09 3.82
N TYR A 109 -5.52 -31.21 2.86
CA TYR A 109 -6.48 -32.32 2.84
C TYR A 109 -6.66 -32.77 1.39
N ALA A 110 -6.38 -34.05 1.16
CA ALA A 110 -6.55 -34.78 -0.11
C ALA A 110 -5.62 -34.41 -1.28
N ASP A 111 -4.34 -34.73 -1.17
CA ASP A 111 -3.71 -35.64 -2.16
C ASP A 111 -2.31 -36.02 -1.70
N ARG A 112 -2.02 -37.32 -1.57
CA ARG A 112 -0.65 -37.79 -1.33
C ARG A 112 0.19 -37.78 -2.60
N ASP A 113 -0.40 -37.49 -3.77
CA ASP A 113 0.25 -37.62 -5.08
C ASP A 113 0.43 -36.32 -5.89
N ARG A 114 -0.04 -35.17 -5.39
CA ARG A 114 0.26 -33.90 -6.06
C ARG A 114 1.68 -33.48 -5.72
N ARG A 115 2.61 -33.89 -6.59
CA ARG A 115 3.95 -33.30 -6.71
C ARG A 115 3.81 -31.80 -6.57
N TYR A 116 4.51 -31.26 -5.59
CA TYR A 116 4.75 -29.86 -5.29
C TYR A 116 5.02 -29.06 -6.59
N ARG A 117 3.99 -28.57 -7.27
CA ARG A 117 4.16 -28.00 -8.62
C ARG A 117 3.15 -26.92 -9.04
N ASP A 118 2.25 -26.48 -8.15
CA ASP A 118 1.16 -25.56 -8.53
C ASP A 118 1.36 -24.11 -8.03
N GLY A 119 2.48 -23.82 -7.36
CA GLY A 119 2.83 -22.47 -6.93
C GLY A 119 3.75 -21.77 -7.94
N SER A 120 3.53 -20.47 -8.16
CA SER A 120 4.51 -19.65 -8.90
C SER A 120 5.89 -19.77 -8.23
N PRO A 121 6.99 -20.02 -8.98
CA PRO A 121 8.32 -20.27 -8.43
C PRO A 121 8.94 -19.04 -7.74
N SER A 122 8.37 -17.87 -8.01
CA SER A 122 8.80 -16.59 -7.45
C SER A 122 7.59 -15.69 -7.20
N LEU A 123 7.73 -14.79 -6.23
CA LEU A 123 6.82 -13.70 -5.96
C LEU A 123 7.52 -12.40 -6.34
N SER A 124 6.84 -11.55 -7.11
CA SER A 124 7.42 -10.30 -7.60
C SER A 124 6.50 -9.13 -7.32
N VAL A 125 7.09 -8.01 -6.96
CA VAL A 125 6.45 -6.72 -6.78
C VAL A 125 7.10 -5.74 -7.74
N TYR A 126 6.28 -4.99 -8.45
CA TYR A 126 6.73 -4.06 -9.47
C TYR A 126 6.13 -2.68 -9.19
N LEU A 127 7.00 -1.68 -9.11
CA LEU A 127 6.60 -0.29 -9.06
C LEU A 127 6.54 0.25 -10.48
N TYR A 128 5.40 0.84 -10.85
CA TYR A 128 5.16 1.38 -12.17
C TYR A 128 4.76 2.85 -12.12
N ARG A 129 5.01 3.52 -13.23
CA ARG A 129 4.35 4.78 -13.57
C ARG A 129 3.57 4.65 -14.87
N TYR A 130 2.56 5.49 -15.02
CA TYR A 130 1.88 5.73 -16.29
C TYR A 130 1.76 7.22 -16.55
N ASN A 131 2.10 7.64 -17.77
CA ASN A 131 1.75 8.94 -18.31
C ASN A 131 1.72 8.85 -19.83
N MET A 132 0.62 9.25 -20.47
CA MET A 132 0.44 9.16 -21.92
C MET A 132 1.51 9.92 -22.73
N LEU A 133 2.23 10.86 -22.10
CA LEU A 133 3.31 11.61 -22.73
C LEU A 133 4.60 10.80 -22.89
N TYR A 134 4.76 9.68 -22.17
CA TYR A 134 5.93 8.82 -22.32
C TYR A 134 5.80 7.87 -23.51
N THR A 135 6.95 7.53 -24.10
CA THR A 135 7.02 6.59 -25.23
C THR A 135 6.54 5.18 -24.84
N LYS A 136 6.20 4.34 -25.82
CA LYS A 136 5.81 2.92 -25.64
C LYS A 136 4.50 2.69 -24.85
N GLY A 137 3.50 3.56 -25.05
CA GLY A 137 2.17 3.38 -24.45
C GLY A 137 2.04 3.92 -23.03
N GLY A 138 2.98 4.75 -22.59
CA GLY A 138 2.89 5.54 -21.35
C GLY A 138 3.20 4.79 -20.07
N GLU A 139 3.05 3.47 -20.03
CA GLU A 139 3.38 2.63 -18.88
C GLU A 139 4.88 2.28 -18.83
N GLU A 140 5.53 2.53 -17.69
CA GLU A 140 6.95 2.26 -17.48
C GLU A 140 7.21 1.69 -16.08
N LYS A 141 8.04 0.64 -16.03
CA LYS A 141 8.47 0.03 -14.77
C LYS A 141 9.61 0.83 -14.15
N LEU A 142 9.42 1.29 -12.93
CA LEU A 142 10.41 2.07 -12.17
C LEU A 142 11.33 1.20 -11.31
N ALA A 143 10.76 0.22 -10.61
CA ALA A 143 11.52 -0.69 -9.75
C ALA A 143 10.86 -2.07 -9.67
N GLN A 144 11.63 -3.06 -9.28
CA GLN A 144 11.16 -4.43 -9.09
C GLN A 144 11.93 -5.09 -7.95
N ASN A 145 11.21 -5.90 -7.18
CA ASN A 145 11.79 -6.87 -6.26
C ASN A 145 11.18 -8.24 -6.59
N SER A 146 11.96 -9.30 -6.49
CA SER A 146 11.52 -10.67 -6.78
C SER A 146 12.14 -11.63 -5.79
N ILE A 147 11.29 -12.38 -5.13
CA ILE A 147 11.62 -13.35 -4.10
C ILE A 147 11.43 -14.73 -4.71
N THR A 148 12.50 -15.51 -4.79
CA THR A 148 12.44 -16.91 -5.21
C THR A 148 12.04 -17.78 -4.02
N LYS A 149 11.09 -18.70 -4.23
CA LYS A 149 10.67 -19.61 -3.16
C LYS A 149 11.72 -20.69 -2.96
N CYS A 150 12.09 -20.98 -1.72
CA CYS A 150 12.96 -22.11 -1.40
C CYS A 150 12.15 -23.41 -1.52
N TRP A 151 12.60 -24.31 -2.40
CA TRP A 151 12.01 -25.63 -2.57
C TRP A 151 12.55 -26.52 -1.44
N GLY A 152 11.68 -26.96 -0.52
CA GLY A 152 12.08 -27.67 0.68
C GLY A 152 10.87 -28.21 1.45
N GLN A 153 11.10 -28.80 2.63
CA GLN A 153 10.09 -29.51 3.43
C GLN A 153 8.70 -28.85 3.42
N ARG A 154 7.65 -29.68 3.49
CA ARG A 154 6.24 -29.28 3.44
C ARG A 154 5.89 -28.24 4.52
N LYS A 155 6.01 -26.95 4.20
CA LYS A 155 5.62 -25.82 5.05
C LYS A 155 4.12 -25.60 4.97
N LEU A 156 3.47 -25.42 6.12
CA LEU A 156 2.03 -25.17 6.20
C LEU A 156 1.67 -23.72 5.86
N ILE A 157 2.53 -22.78 6.26
CA ILE A 157 2.35 -21.34 6.11
C ILE A 157 3.70 -20.74 5.70
N GLU A 158 3.68 -19.90 4.68
CA GLU A 158 4.84 -19.12 4.24
C GLU A 158 4.44 -17.66 4.04
N GLU A 159 5.21 -16.76 4.62
CA GLU A 159 5.03 -15.32 4.47
C GLU A 159 6.27 -14.70 3.79
N TYR A 160 6.02 -13.81 2.84
CA TYR A 160 7.06 -13.12 2.08
C TYR A 160 6.73 -11.63 2.02
N THR A 161 7.64 -10.78 2.46
CA THR A 161 7.47 -9.32 2.39
C THR A 161 8.48 -8.72 1.45
N SER A 162 7.99 -7.88 0.54
CA SER A 162 8.81 -7.07 -0.34
C SER A 162 8.74 -5.62 0.08
N SER A 163 9.89 -5.04 0.44
CA SER A 163 10.04 -3.61 0.70
C SER A 163 10.85 -2.99 -0.43
N LEU A 164 10.27 -2.00 -1.11
CA LEU A 164 10.89 -1.24 -2.18
C LEU A 164 10.84 0.24 -1.85
N GLY A 165 11.89 0.97 -2.21
CA GLY A 165 11.94 2.42 -2.03
C GLY A 165 13.03 3.04 -2.87
N ALA A 166 12.71 4.08 -3.63
CA ALA A 166 13.68 4.81 -4.45
C ALA A 166 13.19 6.23 -4.76
N VAL A 167 14.14 7.10 -5.12
CA VAL A 167 13.86 8.47 -5.57
C VAL A 167 13.71 8.48 -7.08
N PHE A 168 12.62 9.09 -7.57
CA PHE A 168 12.37 9.29 -8.99
C PHE A 168 12.02 10.74 -9.26
N PHE A 169 12.44 11.24 -10.42
CA PHE A 169 11.85 12.47 -10.95
C PHE A 169 10.51 12.13 -11.60
N LEU A 170 9.43 12.69 -11.06
CA LEU A 170 8.07 12.49 -11.55
C LEU A 170 7.51 13.80 -12.09
N ARG A 171 6.75 13.70 -13.18
CA ARG A 171 6.06 14.84 -13.79
C ARG A 171 4.63 14.93 -13.26
N GLN A 172 4.06 16.12 -13.32
CA GLN A 172 2.65 16.33 -13.11
C GLN A 172 1.85 15.37 -14.00
N LYS A 173 0.79 14.77 -13.43
CA LYS A 173 -0.05 13.74 -14.04
C LYS A 173 0.60 12.36 -14.21
N ASP A 174 1.83 12.14 -13.74
CA ASP A 174 2.31 10.77 -13.59
C ASP A 174 1.41 10.03 -12.60
N GLU A 175 0.94 8.85 -12.99
CA GLU A 175 0.15 7.94 -12.16
C GLU A 175 1.08 6.83 -11.65
N ILE A 176 1.20 6.70 -10.32
CA ILE A 176 2.06 5.71 -9.67
C ILE A 176 1.21 4.57 -9.14
N PHE A 177 1.61 3.32 -9.42
CA PHE A 177 0.86 2.14 -9.04
C PHE A 177 1.76 0.91 -8.87
N ILE A 178 1.18 -0.14 -8.26
CA ILE A 178 1.86 -1.39 -7.95
C ILE A 178 1.26 -2.52 -8.76
N LYS A 179 2.13 -3.33 -9.37
CA LYS A 179 1.79 -4.64 -9.91
C LYS A 179 2.44 -5.75 -9.09
N VAL A 180 1.82 -6.92 -9.04
CA VAL A 180 2.35 -8.12 -8.40
C VAL A 180 2.29 -9.34 -9.31
N SER A 181 3.07 -10.37 -9.01
CA SER A 181 3.01 -11.64 -9.73
C SER A 181 1.77 -12.47 -9.40
N ASN A 182 1.16 -12.29 -8.21
CA ASN A 182 -0.02 -13.04 -7.78
C ASN A 182 -0.85 -12.26 -6.75
N LEU A 183 -2.07 -11.88 -7.12
CA LEU A 183 -2.99 -11.14 -6.23
C LEU A 183 -3.58 -12.01 -5.11
N THR A 184 -3.79 -13.31 -5.34
CA THR A 184 -4.52 -14.17 -4.38
C THR A 184 -3.74 -14.40 -3.08
N LEU A 185 -2.41 -14.25 -3.16
CA LEU A 185 -1.51 -14.42 -2.03
C LEU A 185 -1.30 -13.14 -1.22
N ILE A 186 -1.72 -11.96 -1.69
CA ILE A 186 -1.49 -10.72 -0.94
C ILE A 186 -2.19 -10.77 0.43
N LEU A 187 -1.51 -10.27 1.46
CA LEU A 187 -2.09 -10.02 2.78
C LEU A 187 -2.94 -8.75 2.76
N ASP A 188 -4.19 -8.89 3.18
CA ASP A 188 -5.20 -7.83 3.28
C ASP A 188 -5.16 -7.11 4.64
N ASP A 189 -3.97 -7.02 5.23
CA ASP A 189 -3.69 -6.25 6.42
C ASP A 189 -3.10 -4.87 6.04
N PRO A 190 -3.78 -3.75 6.36
CA PRO A 190 -3.30 -2.39 6.08
C PRO A 190 -1.86 -2.15 6.56
N LYS A 191 -1.44 -2.79 7.66
CA LYS A 191 -0.10 -2.61 8.24
C LYS A 191 0.99 -3.43 7.55
N SER A 192 0.60 -4.43 6.77
CA SER A 192 1.51 -5.37 6.10
C SER A 192 1.60 -5.11 4.60
N THR A 193 0.59 -4.46 4.01
CA THR A 193 0.54 -4.12 2.58
C THR A 193 0.11 -2.67 2.36
N TYR A 194 1.04 -1.84 1.91
CA TYR A 194 0.84 -0.42 1.63
C TYR A 194 1.85 0.11 0.60
N PHE A 195 1.54 1.25 -0.03
CA PHE A 195 2.50 1.98 -0.85
C PHE A 195 2.22 3.48 -0.80
N GLY A 196 3.20 4.30 -1.14
CA GLY A 196 3.06 5.73 -1.06
C GLY A 196 4.21 6.49 -1.65
N PHE A 197 4.12 7.81 -1.54
CA PHE A 197 5.17 8.72 -1.97
C PHE A 197 5.16 10.01 -1.15
N PHE A 198 6.27 10.75 -1.21
CA PHE A 198 6.31 12.14 -0.80
C PHE A 198 7.35 12.91 -1.62
N LYS A 199 7.07 14.19 -1.86
CA LYS A 199 7.98 15.11 -2.55
C LYS A 199 9.11 15.53 -1.62
N ILE A 200 10.34 15.50 -2.13
CA ILE A 200 11.57 15.91 -1.42
C ILE A 200 11.77 17.42 -1.57
#